data_AF-A0AAI8X122-F1
#
_entry.id   AF-A0AAI8X122-F1
#
_cell.length_a   1.000
_cell.length_b   1.000
_cell.length_c   1.000
_cell.angle_alpha   90.00
_cell.angle_beta   90.00
_cell.angle_gamma   90.00
#
_symmetry.space_group_name_H-M   'P 1'
#
loop_
_entity.id
_entity.type
_entity.pdbx_description
1 polymer ?
#
loop_
_entity_poly.entity_id
_entity_poly.type
_entity_poly.pdbx_seq_one_letter_code
_entity_poly.pdbx_strand_id
1 'polypeptide(L)' 'MCSNGIVCVSWQQVCIGRHYAGARCDVHVDGDLLRFWVGDNLVKTAARTSRGEVRNKRALRTNAPA' A
#
# COMPACT_ATOMS: atom_id res chain seq x y z
N MET A 1 -6.36 -2.90 -4.44
CA MET A 1 -6.37 -4.38 -4.40
C MET A 1 -5.08 -4.91 -4.99
N CYS A 2 -4.39 -5.81 -4.29
CA CYS A 2 -3.10 -6.38 -4.71
C CYS A 2 -3.33 -7.62 -5.57
N SER A 3 -3.48 -7.49 -6.88
CA SER A 3 -3.85 -8.64 -7.74
C SER A 3 -2.87 -9.82 -7.67
N ASN A 4 -1.56 -9.56 -7.48
CA ASN A 4 -0.51 -10.58 -7.38
C ASN A 4 0.37 -10.42 -6.13
N GLY A 5 -0.11 -9.71 -5.09
CA GLY A 5 0.73 -9.35 -3.94
C GLY A 5 1.73 -8.23 -4.25
N ILE A 6 1.41 -7.39 -5.23
CA ILE A 6 2.17 -6.19 -5.60
C ILE A 6 1.27 -4.97 -5.35
N VAL A 7 1.84 -3.94 -4.73
CA VAL A 7 1.23 -2.62 -4.56
C VAL A 7 2.01 -1.61 -5.38
N CYS A 8 1.34 -0.74 -6.12
CA CYS A 8 1.97 0.38 -6.81
C CYS A 8 1.61 1.69 -6.10
N VAL A 9 2.62 2.45 -5.68
CA VAL A 9 2.49 3.73 -4.98
C VAL A 9 3.35 4.76 -5.70
N SER A 10 2.76 5.83 -6.24
CA SER A 10 3.53 6.88 -6.94
C SER A 10 4.50 6.33 -8.02
N TRP A 11 4.02 5.39 -8.85
CA TRP A 11 4.81 4.63 -9.85
C TRP A 11 5.87 3.67 -9.28
N GLN A 12 6.07 3.63 -7.97
CA GLN A 12 6.91 2.64 -7.30
C GLN A 12 6.12 1.36 -7.05
N GLN A 13 6.54 0.26 -7.69
CA GLN A 13 5.97 -1.06 -7.45
C GLN A 13 6.70 -1.76 -6.30
N VAL A 14 5.94 -2.32 -5.36
CA VAL A 14 6.47 -3.03 -4.19
C VAL A 14 5.76 -4.37 -4.04
N CYS A 15 6.53 -5.47 -4.07
CA CYS A 15 6.04 -6.81 -3.76
C CYS A 15 5.91 -6.98 -2.25
N ILE A 16 4.69 -7.25 -1.77
CA ILE A 16 4.37 -7.56 -0.36
C ILE A 16 4.23 -9.07 -0.11
N GLY A 17 4.25 -9.88 -1.16
CA GLY A 17 4.23 -11.34 -1.09
C GLY A 17 2.96 -11.95 -1.68
N ARG A 18 3.11 -13.09 -2.36
CA ARG A 18 2.03 -13.80 -3.07
C ARG A 18 0.89 -14.24 -2.14
N HIS A 19 1.20 -14.57 -0.89
CA HIS A 19 0.21 -14.96 0.13
C HIS A 19 -0.79 -13.86 0.47
N TYR A 20 -0.44 -12.59 0.21
CA TYR A 20 -1.31 -11.44 0.39
C TYR A 20 -1.99 -10.99 -0.92
N ALA A 21 -1.88 -11.79 -1.99
CA ALA A 21 -2.62 -11.52 -3.22
C ALA A 21 -4.14 -11.55 -2.98
N GLY A 22 -4.85 -10.59 -3.56
CA GLY A 22 -6.29 -10.40 -3.36
C GLY A 22 -6.67 -9.66 -2.08
N ALA A 23 -5.78 -9.55 -1.08
CA ALA A 23 -6.06 -8.87 0.17
C ALA A 23 -6.16 -7.34 -0.02
N ARG A 24 -6.92 -6.70 0.88
CA ARG A 24 -6.87 -5.24 1.06
C ARG A 24 -5.55 -4.91 1.75
N CYS A 25 -4.77 -4.04 1.12
CA CYS A 25 -3.54 -3.52 1.67
C CYS A 25 -3.69 -2.02 1.87
N ASP A 26 -3.45 -1.57 3.10
CA ASP A 26 -3.44 -0.16 3.46
C ASP A 26 -1.98 0.31 3.47
N VAL A 27 -1.72 1.47 2.86
CA VAL A 27 -0.37 2.01 2.71
C VAL A 27 -0.28 3.32 3.44
N HIS A 28 0.59 3.37 4.44
CA HIS A 28 0.93 4.59 5.13
C HIS A 28 2.17 5.19 4.44
N VAL A 29 2.01 6.40 3.92
CA VAL A 29 3.07 7.16 3.26
C VAL A 29 3.60 8.18 4.27
N ASP A 30 4.83 7.98 4.73
CA ASP A 30 5.45 8.78 5.78
C ASP A 30 6.79 9.32 5.26
N GLY A 31 6.83 10.57 4.80
CA GLY A 31 8.06 11.21 4.31
C GLY A 31 8.81 10.34 3.29
N ASP A 32 9.86 9.65 3.78
CA ASP A 32 10.78 8.79 3.04
C ASP A 32 10.46 7.28 3.11
N LEU A 33 9.37 6.87 3.78
CA LEU A 33 8.98 5.48 3.96
C LEU A 33 7.56 5.20 3.46
N LEU A 34 7.39 3.99 2.92
CA LEU A 34 6.12 3.37 2.58
C LEU A 34 5.93 2.15 3.48
N ARG A 35 4.89 2.16 4.32
CA ARG A 35 4.55 1.05 5.23
C ARG A 35 3.27 0.37 4.73
N PHE A 36 3.36 -0.92 4.48
CA PHE A 36 2.30 -1.74 3.90
C PHE A 36 1.67 -2.63 4.97
N TRP A 37 0.38 -2.42 5.21
CA TRP A 37 -0.42 -3.12 6.21
C TRP A 37 -1.45 -4.02 5.54
N VAL A 38 -1.72 -5.17 6.15
CA VAL A 38 -2.85 -6.03 5.79
C VAL A 38 -3.62 -6.33 7.07
N GLY A 39 -4.82 -5.75 7.17
CA GLY A 39 -5.51 -5.65 8.46
C GLY A 39 -4.64 -4.86 9.45
N ASP A 40 -4.37 -5.46 10.61
CA ASP A 40 -3.55 -4.86 11.67
C ASP A 40 -2.05 -5.24 11.59
N ASN A 41 -1.65 -6.03 10.58
CA ASN A 41 -0.28 -6.53 10.48
C ASN A 41 0.57 -5.69 9.53
N LEU A 42 1.72 -5.20 10.01
CA LEU A 42 2.74 -4.58 9.15
C LEU A 42 3.45 -5.68 8.36
N VAL A 43 3.19 -5.73 7.07
CA VAL A 43 3.74 -6.76 6.18
C VAL A 43 5.09 -6.33 5.62
N LYS A 44 5.25 -5.05 5.26
CA LYS A 44 6.48 -4.56 4.65
C LYS A 44 6.69 -3.07 4.86
N THR A 45 7.96 -2.69 4.95
CA THR A 45 8.39 -1.29 4.82
C THR A 45 9.33 -1.16 3.64
N ALA A 46 9.16 -0.12 2.84
CA ALA A 46 10.04 0.20 1.72
C ALA A 46 10.44 1.67 1.77
N ALA A 47 11.67 1.99 1.34
CA ALA A 47 12.08 3.36 1.12
C ALA A 47 11.28 3.95 -0.06
N ARG A 48 10.78 5.17 0.11
CA ARG A 48 10.04 5.90 -0.91
C ARG A 48 11.04 6.49 -1.91
N THR A 49 10.83 6.23 -3.19
CA THR A 49 11.76 6.69 -4.24
C THR A 49 11.39 8.05 -4.85
N SER A 50 10.22 8.59 -4.52
CA SER A 50 9.78 9.90 -5.00
C SER A 50 8.97 10.64 -3.94
N ARG A 51 9.27 11.92 -3.70
CA ARG A 51 8.56 12.78 -2.75
C ARG A 51 7.32 13.49 -3.34
N GLY A 52 7.02 13.25 -4.62
CA GLY A 52 5.84 13.83 -5.28
C GLY A 52 4.52 13.42 -4.61
N GLU A 53 3.48 14.21 -4.79
CA GLU A 53 2.17 13.98 -4.17
C GLU A 53 1.61 12.58 -4.51
N VAL A 54 1.16 11.85 -3.49
CA VAL A 54 0.57 10.52 -3.66
C VAL A 54 -0.95 10.65 -3.63
N ARG A 55 -1.61 10.21 -4.71
CA ARG A 55 -3.07 10.11 -4.80
C ARG A 55 -3.50 8.67 -5.04
N ASN A 56 -4.55 8.22 -4.36
CA ASN A 56 -5.18 6.94 -4.65
C ASN A 56 -6.06 7.06 -5.91
N LYS A 57 -5.54 6.60 -7.06
CA LYS A 57 -6.23 6.70 -8.36
C LYS A 57 -7.55 5.93 -8.42
N ARG A 58 -7.77 4.97 -7.52
CA ARG A 58 -9.02 4.20 -7.40
C ARG A 58 -9.45 4.19 -5.94
N ALA A 59 -9.74 5.37 -5.41
CA ALA A 59 -10.26 5.54 -4.07
C ALA A 59 -11.62 4.82 -3.95
N LEU A 60 -11.58 3.58 -3.44
CA LEU A 60 -12.77 2.89 -2.96
C LEU A 60 -13.18 3.54 -1.64
N ARG A 61 -14.48 3.69 -1.40
CA ARG A 61 -15.00 4.19 -0.12
C ARG A 61 -14.36 3.38 1.01
N THR A 62 -13.59 4.04 1.87
CA THR A 62 -13.16 3.43 3.13
C THR A 62 -14.40 3.37 4.01
N ASN A 63 -15.00 2.19 4.20
CA ASN A 63 -15.84 1.97 5.37
C ASN A 63 -14.90 2.00 6.57
N ALA A 64 -14.72 3.18 7.16
CA ALA A 64 -14.25 3.25 8.54
C ALA A 64 -15.36 2.68 9.43
N PRO A 65 -15.06 1.82 10.42
CA PRO A 65 -16.01 1.58 11.50
C PRO A 65 -16.20 2.90 12.28
N ALA A 66 -17.43 3.12 12.72
CA ALA A 66 -17.87 4.30 13.49
C ALA A 66 -17.24 4.33 14.89
#